data_AF-A0ABD7SR80-F1
#
_entry.id   AF-A0ABD7SR80-F1
#
_cell.length_a   1.000
_cell.length_b   1.000
_cell.length_c   1.000
_cell.angle_alpha   90.00
_cell.angle_beta   90.00
_cell.angle_gamma   90.00
#
_symmetry.space_group_name_H-M   'P 1'
#
loop_
_entity.id
_entity.type
_entity.pdbx_description
1 polymer ?
#
loop_
_entity_poly.entity_id
_entity_poly.type
_entity_poly.pdbx_seq_one_letter_code
_entity_poly.pdbx_strand_id
1 'polypeptide(L)'
;MMRDLVSEFVEYKKKVSIDRVRASQVPAELRPLYDCYIGYLMNCLSDPDEQSIENLGPNERHNAMAMVKCKFGIKQQREQGNCPRCGGSGVIIAYRHIMNGKCLKCDGSGWIKP
;
A
#
# COMPACT_ATOMS: atom_id res chain seq x y z
N MET A 1 -17.04 0.48 -15.65
CA MET A 1 -15.63 0.47 -15.19
C MET A 1 -15.61 0.84 -13.71
N MET A 2 -14.88 0.10 -12.87
CA MET A 2 -14.69 0.46 -11.46
C MET A 2 -13.65 1.59 -11.40
N ARG A 3 -13.97 2.73 -10.77
CA ARG A 3 -13.01 3.85 -10.63
C ARG A 3 -11.89 3.43 -9.68
N ASP A 4 -10.64 3.66 -10.09
CA ASP A 4 -9.46 3.38 -9.27
C ASP A 4 -9.14 4.62 -8.41
N LEU A 5 -9.86 4.76 -7.30
CA LEU A 5 -9.71 5.87 -6.37
C LEU A 5 -8.29 6.00 -5.80
N VAL A 6 -7.52 4.90 -5.73
CA VAL A 6 -6.13 4.94 -5.25
C VAL A 6 -5.23 5.63 -6.25
N SER A 7 -5.36 5.29 -7.54
CA SER A 7 -4.63 5.98 -8.61
C SER A 7 -5.01 7.46 -8.70
N GLU A 8 -6.31 7.77 -8.57
CA GLU A 8 -6.78 9.16 -8.54
C GLU A 8 -6.21 9.94 -7.34
N PHE A 9 -6.14 9.32 -6.16
CA PHE A 9 -5.54 9.92 -4.97
C PHE A 9 -4.04 10.19 -5.13
N VAL A 10 -3.30 9.29 -5.79
CA VAL A 10 -1.87 9.48 -6.09
C VAL A 10 -1.65 10.73 -6.94
N GLU A 11 -2.48 10.91 -7.98
CA GLU A 11 -2.40 12.08 -8.86
C GLU A 11 -2.86 13.36 -8.16
N TYR A 12 -3.92 13.29 -7.36
CA TYR A 12 -4.37 14.40 -6.53
C TYR A 12 -3.25 14.86 -5.58
N LYS A 13 -2.61 13.94 -4.85
CA LYS A 13 -1.53 14.25 -3.92
C LYS A 13 -0.39 15.05 -4.55
N LYS A 14 0.01 14.70 -5.77
CA LYS A 14 1.08 15.40 -6.51
C LYS A 14 0.70 16.83 -6.88
N LYS A 15 -0.59 17.07 -7.17
CA LYS A 15 -1.09 18.38 -7.62
C LYS A 15 -1.22 19.40 -6.49
N VAL A 16 -1.63 18.96 -5.29
CA VAL A 16 -2.06 19.90 -4.23
C VAL A 16 -1.17 19.93 -2.98
N SER A 17 -0.01 19.26 -2.99
CA SER A 17 0.84 19.15 -1.79
C SER A 17 0.03 18.67 -0.58
N ILE A 18 -0.45 17.42 -0.66
CA ILE A 18 -1.50 16.85 0.21
C ILE A 18 -1.30 17.08 1.71
N ASP A 19 -0.05 17.13 2.18
CA ASP A 19 0.32 17.28 3.58
C ASP A 19 -0.12 18.65 4.15
N ARG A 20 -0.41 19.64 3.28
CA ARG A 20 -0.84 21.00 3.65
C ARG A 20 -2.31 21.29 3.37
N VAL A 21 -2.99 20.37 2.69
CA VAL A 21 -4.38 20.57 2.27
C VAL A 21 -5.29 20.42 3.47
N ARG A 22 -6.19 21.38 3.68
CA ARG A 22 -7.22 21.23 4.70
C ARG A 22 -8.18 20.14 4.28
N ALA A 23 -8.60 19.32 5.24
CA ALA A 23 -9.46 18.18 4.96
C ALA A 23 -10.76 18.59 4.23
N SER A 24 -11.31 19.78 4.50
CA SER A 24 -12.50 20.34 3.81
C SER A 24 -12.30 20.63 2.32
N GLN A 25 -11.06 20.73 1.86
CA GLN A 25 -10.71 20.97 0.45
C GLN A 25 -10.48 19.66 -0.33
N VAL A 26 -10.51 18.52 0.37
CA VAL A 26 -10.35 17.19 -0.23
C VAL A 26 -11.68 16.75 -0.82
N PRO A 27 -11.73 16.29 -2.09
CA PRO A 27 -12.93 15.73 -2.69
C PRO A 27 -13.53 14.62 -1.82
N ALA A 28 -14.86 14.60 -1.68
CA ALA A 28 -15.55 13.66 -0.80
C ALA A 28 -15.20 12.19 -1.09
N GLU A 29 -15.05 11.84 -2.38
CA GLU A 29 -14.68 10.48 -2.81
C GLU A 29 -13.26 10.07 -2.39
N LEU A 30 -12.34 11.05 -2.28
CA LEU A 30 -10.94 10.82 -1.87
C LEU A 30 -10.74 10.96 -0.36
N ARG A 31 -11.74 11.44 0.37
CA ARG A 31 -11.64 11.72 1.80
C ARG A 31 -11.20 10.51 2.64
N PRO A 32 -11.72 9.29 2.42
CA PRO A 32 -11.26 8.12 3.17
C PRO A 32 -9.78 7.77 2.94
N LEU A 33 -9.27 8.00 1.73
CA LEU A 33 -7.86 7.75 1.38
C LEU A 33 -6.96 8.81 2.02
N TYR A 34 -7.40 10.07 2.00
CA TYR A 34 -6.73 11.18 2.69
C TYR A 34 -6.65 10.96 4.20
N ASP A 35 -7.77 10.62 4.85
CA ASP A 35 -7.81 10.41 6.30
C ASP A 35 -6.91 9.24 6.71
N CYS A 36 -6.86 8.17 5.89
CA CYS A 36 -5.93 7.07 6.11
C CYS A 36 -4.46 7.47 5.95
N TYR A 37 -4.15 8.29 4.95
CA TYR A 37 -2.80 8.78 4.69
C TYR A 37 -2.32 9.70 5.83
N ILE A 38 -3.11 10.73 6.17
CA ILE A 38 -2.78 11.69 7.22
C ILE A 38 -2.76 11.02 8.59
N GLY A 39 -3.72 10.14 8.88
CA GLY A 39 -3.75 9.40 10.14
C GLY A 39 -2.49 8.55 10.35
N TYR A 40 -1.95 7.94 9.28
CA TYR A 40 -0.66 7.25 9.38
C TYR A 40 0.49 8.21 9.68
N LEU A 41 0.57 9.33 8.96
CA LEU A 41 1.63 10.31 9.19
C LEU A 41 1.61 10.87 10.61
N MET A 42 0.43 11.17 11.16
CA MET A 42 0.29 11.62 12.54
C MET A 42 0.79 10.58 13.55
N ASN A 43 0.53 9.28 13.30
CA ASN A 43 1.05 8.20 14.14
C ASN A 43 2.57 8.00 14.04
N CYS A 44 3.24 8.60 13.04
CA CYS A 44 4.70 8.58 12.95
C CYS A 44 5.37 9.67 13.79
N LEU A 45 4.60 10.64 14.30
CA LEU A 45 5.13 11.69 15.16
C LEU A 45 5.39 11.12 16.55
N SER A 46 6.64 11.21 17.02
CA SER A 46 6.99 10.80 18.39
C SER A 46 6.40 11.77 19.42
N ASP A 47 6.32 13.05 19.07
CA ASP A 47 5.69 14.11 19.86
C ASP A 47 4.79 14.94 18.93
N PRO A 48 3.46 14.77 18.99
CA PRO A 48 2.52 15.50 18.14
C PRO A 48 2.38 17.00 18.45
N ASP A 49 2.77 17.44 19.65
CA ASP A 49 2.66 18.84 20.08
C ASP A 49 3.88 19.65 19.62
N GLU A 50 5.03 19.01 19.46
CA GLU A 50 6.27 19.65 19.00
C GLU A 50 6.61 19.39 17.52
N GLN A 51 6.10 18.31 16.91
CA GLN A 51 6.43 17.92 15.54
C GLN A 51 5.28 18.11 14.57
N SER A 52 5.62 18.52 13.34
CA SER A 52 4.69 18.58 12.22
C SER A 52 4.91 17.42 11.26
N ILE A 53 3.84 16.92 10.64
CA ILE A 53 3.91 15.95 9.54
C ILE A 53 4.78 16.44 8.36
N GLU A 54 4.98 17.76 8.24
CA GLU A 54 5.88 18.33 7.24
C GLU A 54 7.34 17.89 7.44
N ASN A 55 7.75 17.67 8.69
CA ASN A 55 9.11 17.28 9.08
C ASN A 55 9.40 15.79 8.85
N LEU A 56 8.38 14.98 8.57
CA LEU A 56 8.56 13.57 8.26
C LEU A 56 9.35 13.42 6.95
N GLY A 57 9.99 12.27 6.77
CA GLY A 57 10.81 11.97 5.61
C GLY A 57 10.05 11.31 4.46
N PRO A 58 10.78 10.90 3.41
CA PRO A 58 10.20 10.16 2.29
C PRO A 58 9.73 8.75 2.68
N ASN A 59 10.34 8.13 3.70
CA ASN A 59 9.99 6.78 4.14
C ASN A 59 8.60 6.72 4.79
N GLU A 60 8.27 7.70 5.64
CA GLU A 60 6.98 7.79 6.29
C GLU A 60 5.87 8.04 5.26
N ARG A 61 6.13 8.88 4.25
CA ARG A 61 5.22 9.11 3.13
C ARG A 61 5.04 7.88 2.25
N HIS A 62 6.10 7.10 2.04
CA HIS A 62 6.02 5.82 1.35
C HIS A 62 5.13 4.85 2.10
N ASN A 63 5.35 4.70 3.41
CA ASN A 63 4.59 3.80 4.27
C ASN A 63 3.12 4.22 4.40
N ALA A 64 2.84 5.52 4.53
CA ALA A 64 1.48 6.05 4.52
C ALA A 64 0.73 5.68 3.22
N MET A 65 1.40 5.80 2.07
CA MET A 65 0.82 5.37 0.79
C MET A 65 0.67 3.85 0.67
N ALA A 66 1.59 3.07 1.24
CA ALA A 66 1.46 1.62 1.28
C ALA A 66 0.22 1.20 2.09
N MET A 67 -0.06 1.88 3.20
CA MET A 67 -1.27 1.67 3.99
C MET A 67 -2.55 2.01 3.21
N VAL A 68 -2.58 3.14 2.49
CA VAL A 68 -3.70 3.48 1.60
C VAL A 68 -3.94 2.37 0.56
N LYS A 69 -2.88 1.92 -0.12
CA LYS A 69 -2.97 0.84 -1.11
C LYS A 69 -3.46 -0.48 -0.50
N CYS A 70 -3.00 -0.81 0.71
CA CYS A 70 -3.44 -2.02 1.41
C CYS A 70 -4.94 -1.98 1.75
N LYS A 71 -5.44 -0.81 2.18
CA LYS A 71 -6.81 -0.64 2.66
C LYS A 71 -7.84 -0.40 1.55
N PHE A 72 -7.46 0.36 0.52
CA PHE A 72 -8.38 0.82 -0.54
C PHE A 72 -8.00 0.32 -1.94
N GLY A 73 -6.82 -0.25 -2.12
CA GLY A 73 -6.42 -0.78 -3.42
C GLY A 73 -7.32 -1.92 -3.85
N ILE A 74 -7.51 -2.05 -5.17
CA ILE A 74 -8.20 -3.19 -5.75
C ILE A 74 -7.43 -4.44 -5.33
N LYS A 75 -8.03 -5.22 -4.42
CA LYS A 75 -7.52 -6.55 -4.06
C LYS A 75 -7.78 -7.43 -5.25
N GLN A 76 -6.85 -7.44 -6.21
CA GLN A 76 -6.79 -8.54 -7.16
C GLN A 76 -6.74 -9.81 -6.32
N GLN A 77 -7.70 -10.70 -6.56
CA GLN A 77 -7.71 -12.03 -5.99
C GLN A 77 -6.47 -12.72 -6.53
N ARG A 78 -5.32 -12.55 -5.86
CA ARG A 78 -4.08 -13.20 -6.24
C ARG A 78 -4.28 -14.67 -5.89
N GLU A 79 -4.29 -15.52 -6.90
CA GLU A 79 -4.37 -16.98 -6.74
C GLU A 79 -3.40 -17.40 -5.65
N GLN A 80 -3.94 -17.83 -4.51
CA GLN A 80 -3.15 -18.35 -3.42
C GLN A 80 -2.71 -19.76 -3.80
N GLY A 81 -1.63 -19.85 -4.58
CA GLY A 81 -0.94 -21.10 -4.81
C GLY A 81 -0.04 -21.43 -3.62
N ASN A 82 -0.20 -22.61 -3.03
CA ASN A 82 0.81 -23.19 -2.16
C ASN A 82 1.80 -23.97 -3.05
N CYS A 83 3.10 -23.84 -2.81
CA CYS A 83 4.07 -24.70 -3.48
C CYS A 83 3.94 -26.11 -2.89
N PRO A 84 3.61 -27.14 -3.69
CA PRO A 84 3.40 -28.50 -3.18
C PRO A 84 4.69 -29.14 -2.63
N ARG A 85 5.87 -28.60 -2.97
CA ARG A 85 7.17 -29.15 -2.56
C ARG A 85 7.66 -28.59 -1.22
N CYS A 86 7.46 -27.30 -0.96
CA CYS A 86 7.94 -26.68 0.28
C CYS A 86 6.82 -26.18 1.21
N GLY A 87 5.55 -26.37 0.82
CA GLY A 87 4.39 -25.87 1.56
C GLY A 87 4.29 -24.34 1.64
N GLY A 88 5.15 -23.62 0.92
CA GLY A 88 5.26 -22.16 1.01
C GLY A 88 4.17 -21.46 0.22
N SER A 89 3.58 -20.41 0.79
CA SER A 89 2.52 -19.60 0.18
C SER A 89 2.92 -18.12 0.02
N GLY A 90 2.46 -17.49 -1.07
CA GLY A 90 2.31 -16.02 -1.15
C GLY A 90 3.14 -15.23 -2.20
N VAL A 91 2.76 -13.94 -2.39
CA VAL A 91 3.36 -12.84 -3.21
C VAL A 91 4.00 -11.64 -2.40
N ILE A 92 5.31 -11.42 -2.51
CA ILE A 92 6.27 -10.71 -1.60
C ILE A 92 5.85 -9.43 -0.84
N ILE A 93 6.32 -9.34 0.42
CA ILE A 93 7.00 -8.12 0.93
C ILE A 93 8.44 -8.43 1.42
N ALA A 94 8.75 -9.62 1.97
CA ALA A 94 10.16 -9.98 2.26
C ALA A 94 10.58 -11.45 1.99
N TYR A 95 9.71 -12.45 2.18
CA TYR A 95 10.06 -13.87 1.94
C TYR A 95 8.86 -14.68 1.45
N ARG A 96 8.46 -14.48 0.20
CA ARG A 96 7.36 -15.22 -0.42
C ARG A 96 7.91 -15.90 -1.66
N HIS A 97 7.98 -17.21 -1.60
CA HIS A 97 8.76 -17.97 -2.56
C HIS A 97 8.06 -18.13 -3.89
N ILE A 98 6.80 -17.75 -4.10
CA ILE A 98 6.13 -17.94 -5.40
C ILE A 98 6.06 -16.60 -6.14
N MET A 99 6.65 -16.57 -7.33
CA MET A 99 6.62 -15.42 -8.25
C MET A 99 6.21 -15.93 -9.64
N ASN A 100 5.11 -15.41 -10.19
CA ASN A 100 4.54 -15.85 -11.47
C ASN A 100 4.39 -17.39 -11.59
N GLY A 101 3.90 -18.04 -10.53
CA GLY A 101 3.76 -19.51 -10.47
C GLY A 101 5.06 -20.28 -10.21
N LYS A 102 6.24 -19.64 -10.24
CA LYS A 102 7.53 -20.28 -9.95
C LYS A 102 7.92 -20.14 -8.48
N CYS A 103 8.22 -21.27 -7.81
CA CYS A 103 8.73 -21.26 -6.44
C CYS A 103 10.24 -21.01 -6.38
N LEU A 104 10.68 -19.79 -6.03
CA LEU A 104 12.07 -19.32 -5.84
C LEU A 104 12.87 -20.11 -4.80
N LYS A 105 12.24 -20.70 -3.76
CA LYS A 105 12.94 -21.57 -2.79
C LYS A 105 13.26 -22.95 -3.35
N CYS A 106 12.46 -23.42 -4.29
CA CYS A 106 12.64 -24.73 -4.94
C CYS A 106 13.10 -24.59 -6.40
N ASP A 107 13.46 -23.38 -6.82
CA ASP A 107 13.74 -22.99 -8.21
C ASP A 107 12.71 -23.50 -9.26
N GLY A 108 11.42 -23.52 -8.91
CA GLY A 108 10.35 -23.96 -9.81
C GLY A 108 10.22 -25.47 -9.98
N SER A 109 10.99 -26.28 -9.25
CA SER A 109 10.92 -27.75 -9.34
C SER A 109 9.64 -28.37 -8.75
N GLY A 110 8.82 -27.59 -8.04
CA GLY A 110 7.46 -27.97 -7.67
C GLY A 110 6.49 -27.26 -8.59
N TRP A 111 5.97 -27.98 -9.60
CA TRP A 111 4.97 -27.43 -10.52
C TRP A 111 3.67 -27.20 -9.77
N ILE A 112 3.23 -25.94 -9.70
CA ILE A 112 1.85 -25.60 -9.38
C ILE A 112 1.10 -25.89 -10.68
N LYS A 113 0.27 -26.94 -10.71
CA LYS A 113 -0.64 -27.12 -11.85
C LYS A 113 -1.56 -25.88 -11.91
N PRO A 114 -1.85 -25.37 -13.11
CA PRO A 114 -2.83 -24.29 -13.28
C PRO A 114 -4.19 -24.72 -12.72
#